data_AF-A0A9Q3W4E8-F1
#
_entry.id   AF-A0A9Q3W4E8-F1
#
_cell.length_a   1.000
_cell.length_b   1.000
_cell.length_c   1.000
_cell.angle_alpha   90.00
_cell.angle_beta   90.00
_cell.angle_gamma   90.00
#
_symmetry.space_group_name_H-M   'P 1'
#
loop_
_entity.id
_entity.type
_entity.pdbx_description
1 polymer ?
#
loop_
_entity_poly.entity_id
_entity_poly.type
_entity_poly.pdbx_seq_one_letter_code
_entity_poly.pdbx_strand_id
1 'polypeptide(L)'
;MSRPILYFIGALLIAAALIMAAAARAAKAPALMQANIYQEGIDLTGYWVSEKLDGVRAFWDGQQLLSRNGNVIDTPPGFTEGFPTQPLDGELWMGRGTFSQLVGILNRRTPSAEPWRHIYFMAFDLPSSPGPFDQRLPRLRKLIDDAALPHLHMVDQLRGRDHATLMRDLEQVVAAGGEGLMLHRGGAPYRGERNDDLLKVKPYLDAEAEVVAVIPGEGKYTGMMGALLVKTPGGRHFRLGTGFSDALRARPPAIGSVVTYKYHGHTRHGLPRFASFLRLREEGPGFTRSSR
;
A
#
# COMPACT_ATOMS: atom_id res chain seq x y z
N MET A 1 -4.55 49.34 -38.52
CA MET A 1 -5.09 48.02 -38.10
C MET A 1 -6.57 48.21 -37.77
N SER A 2 -7.49 47.46 -38.37
CA SER A 2 -8.92 47.69 -38.18
C SER A 2 -9.33 47.30 -36.75
N ARG A 3 -10.24 48.06 -36.14
CA ARG A 3 -10.80 47.80 -34.78
C ARG A 3 -11.19 46.33 -34.54
N PRO A 4 -11.80 45.58 -35.48
CA PRO A 4 -12.09 44.16 -35.28
C PRO A 4 -10.85 43.27 -35.10
N ILE A 5 -9.71 43.61 -35.71
CA ILE A 5 -8.45 42.86 -35.55
C ILE A 5 -7.89 43.04 -34.12
N LEU A 6 -8.01 44.24 -33.54
CA LEU A 6 -7.60 44.48 -32.15
C LEU A 6 -8.44 43.70 -31.15
N TYR A 7 -9.77 43.64 -31.35
CA TYR A 7 -10.65 42.86 -30.47
C TYR A 7 -10.41 41.36 -30.57
N PHE A 8 -10.12 40.86 -31.77
CA PHE A 8 -9.81 39.45 -31.99
C PHE A 8 -8.49 39.04 -31.30
N ILE A 9 -7.44 39.87 -31.39
CA ILE A 9 -6.16 39.64 -30.71
C ILE A 9 -6.33 39.70 -29.18
N GLY A 10 -7.11 40.66 -28.67
CA GLY A 10 -7.41 40.78 -27.24
C GLY A 10 -8.16 39.56 -26.68
N ALA A 11 -9.17 39.07 -27.40
CA ALA A 11 -9.92 37.87 -27.03
C ALA A 11 -9.04 36.61 -27.04
N LEU A 12 -8.13 36.49 -28.02
CA LEU A 12 -7.19 35.37 -28.11
C LEU A 12 -6.18 35.37 -26.94
N LEU A 13 -5.69 36.54 -26.54
CA LEU A 13 -4.78 36.68 -25.39
C LEU A 13 -5.46 36.35 -24.06
N ILE A 14 -6.73 36.75 -23.88
CA ILE A 14 -7.52 36.41 -22.68
C ILE A 14 -7.80 34.90 -22.65
N ALA A 15 -8.17 34.29 -23.78
CA ALA A 15 -8.39 32.86 -23.87
C ALA A 15 -7.09 32.07 -23.60
N ALA A 16 -5.96 32.51 -24.15
CA ALA A 16 -4.66 31.91 -23.88
C ALA A 16 -4.25 32.06 -22.41
N ALA A 17 -4.51 33.20 -21.78
CA ALA A 17 -4.26 33.41 -20.35
C ALA A 17 -5.16 32.52 -19.46
N LEU A 18 -6.42 32.34 -19.84
CA LEU A 18 -7.35 31.43 -19.15
C LEU A 18 -6.94 29.95 -19.32
N ILE A 19 -6.47 29.56 -20.50
CA ILE A 19 -5.95 28.20 -20.76
C ILE A 19 -4.63 27.96 -19.99
N MET A 20 -3.74 28.94 -19.95
CA MET A 20 -2.51 28.89 -19.15
C MET A 20 -2.80 28.83 -17.64
N ALA A 21 -3.79 29.59 -17.15
CA ALA A 21 -4.21 29.55 -15.76
C ALA A 21 -4.89 28.20 -15.39
N ALA A 22 -5.63 27.59 -16.32
CA ALA A 22 -6.20 26.26 -16.14
C ALA A 22 -5.13 25.16 -16.16
N ALA A 23 -4.12 25.26 -17.04
CA ALA A 23 -2.98 24.35 -17.09
C ALA A 23 -2.06 24.48 -15.86
N ALA A 24 -1.90 25.69 -15.31
CA ALA A 24 -1.16 25.92 -14.08
C ALA A 24 -1.86 25.38 -12.82
N ARG A 25 -3.15 25.00 -12.92
CA ARG A 25 -3.97 24.52 -11.80
C ARG A 25 -4.19 23.00 -11.79
N ALA A 26 -3.55 22.27 -12.69
CA ALA A 26 -3.35 20.84 -12.49
C ALA A 26 -2.39 20.67 -11.29
N ALA A 27 -2.95 20.50 -10.09
CA ALA A 27 -2.17 20.23 -8.90
C ALA A 27 -1.26 19.03 -9.19
N LYS A 28 0.05 19.27 -9.21
CA LYS A 28 1.03 18.21 -9.43
C LYS A 28 0.85 17.19 -8.30
N ALA A 29 0.69 15.92 -8.67
CA ALA A 29 0.51 14.85 -7.69
C ALA A 29 1.58 14.95 -6.59
N PRO A 30 1.20 14.74 -5.31
CA PRO A 30 2.14 14.87 -4.22
C PRO A 30 3.30 13.88 -4.42
N ALA A 31 4.54 14.35 -4.19
CA ALA A 31 5.73 13.52 -4.30
C ALA A 31 5.85 12.63 -3.07
N LEU A 32 5.07 11.55 -3.05
CA LEU A 32 4.88 10.68 -1.90
C LEU A 32 5.96 9.59 -1.80
N MET A 33 6.52 9.42 -0.60
CA MET A 33 7.43 8.31 -0.30
C MET A 33 6.73 6.96 -0.51
N GLN A 34 7.41 6.00 -1.14
CA GLN A 34 6.86 4.68 -1.44
C GLN A 34 7.65 3.57 -0.76
N ALA A 35 6.92 2.57 -0.24
CA ALA A 35 7.53 1.47 0.49
C ALA A 35 7.95 0.29 -0.38
N ASN A 36 9.15 -0.24 -0.12
CA ASN A 36 9.58 -1.56 -0.55
C ASN A 36 9.05 -2.65 0.39
N ILE A 37 9.29 -3.93 0.07
CA ILE A 37 8.87 -5.06 0.93
C ILE A 37 10.04 -5.44 1.83
N TYR A 38 9.79 -5.58 3.13
CA TYR A 38 10.78 -6.06 4.07
C TYR A 38 11.27 -7.47 3.71
N GLN A 39 12.58 -7.70 3.82
CA GLN A 39 13.22 -9.00 3.72
C GLN A 39 14.04 -9.24 4.99
N GLU A 40 14.10 -10.49 5.44
CA GLU A 40 14.93 -10.88 6.58
C GLU A 40 16.40 -10.55 6.33
N GLY A 41 17.12 -10.10 7.38
CA GLY A 41 18.53 -9.74 7.33
C GLY A 41 18.80 -8.23 7.37
N ILE A 42 17.77 -7.39 7.30
CA ILE A 42 17.89 -5.95 7.54
C ILE A 42 18.02 -5.71 9.06
N ASP A 43 18.99 -4.89 9.47
CA ASP A 43 19.08 -4.40 10.85
C ASP A 43 17.92 -3.46 11.16
N LEU A 44 17.09 -3.84 12.13
CA LEU A 44 15.86 -3.15 12.51
C LEU A 44 16.07 -2.10 13.61
N THR A 45 17.24 -2.03 14.25
CA THR A 45 17.48 -1.10 15.37
C THR A 45 17.36 0.37 14.97
N GLY A 46 17.68 0.68 13.71
CA GLY A 46 17.52 2.02 13.12
C GLY A 46 16.12 2.33 12.59
N TYR A 47 15.14 1.43 12.75
CA TYR A 47 13.79 1.60 12.22
C TYR A 47 12.77 1.91 13.33
N TRP A 48 11.74 2.66 12.95
CA TRP A 48 10.47 2.72 13.65
C TRP A 48 9.49 1.72 13.03
N VAL A 49 8.59 1.19 13.84
CA VAL A 49 7.58 0.20 13.48
C VAL A 49 6.21 0.80 13.77
N SER A 50 5.31 0.74 12.80
CA SER A 50 3.90 1.10 12.99
C SER A 50 2.98 0.07 12.37
N GLU A 51 1.71 0.05 12.77
CA GLU A 51 0.69 -0.71 12.03
C GLU A 51 0.58 -0.20 10.59
N LYS A 52 0.45 -1.12 9.64
CA LYS A 52 0.01 -0.78 8.29
C LYS A 52 -1.51 -0.70 8.30
N LEU A 53 -2.02 0.52 8.16
CA LEU A 53 -3.45 0.79 8.09
C LEU A 53 -3.99 0.46 6.69
N ASP A 54 -5.06 -0.33 6.63
CA ASP A 54 -5.81 -0.64 5.39
C ASP A 54 -6.86 0.44 5.14
N GLY A 55 -6.40 1.63 4.72
CA GLY A 55 -7.22 2.81 4.50
C GLY A 55 -7.06 3.39 3.09
N VAL A 56 -7.29 4.69 2.98
CA VAL A 56 -7.01 5.44 1.73
C VAL A 56 -5.98 6.52 2.02
N ARG A 57 -4.77 6.37 1.45
CA ARG A 57 -3.71 7.36 1.57
C ARG A 57 -4.18 8.75 1.13
N ALA A 58 -3.99 9.71 2.01
CA ALA A 58 -4.33 11.10 1.80
C ALA A 58 -3.14 12.00 2.17
N PHE A 59 -2.91 13.01 1.35
CA PHE A 59 -1.91 14.04 1.58
C PHE A 59 -2.63 15.34 1.89
N TRP A 60 -2.42 15.87 3.09
CA TRP A 60 -2.89 17.19 3.45
C TRP A 60 -1.86 18.21 2.96
N ASP A 61 -2.28 19.18 2.15
CA ASP A 61 -1.39 20.20 1.59
C ASP A 61 -1.31 21.50 2.42
N GLY A 62 -2.00 21.54 3.57
CA GLY A 62 -2.21 22.74 4.38
C GLY A 62 -3.60 23.35 4.23
N GLN A 63 -4.40 22.91 3.25
CA GLN A 63 -5.73 23.44 2.97
C GLN A 63 -6.77 22.36 2.65
N GLN A 64 -6.37 21.30 1.94
CA GLN A 64 -7.25 20.24 1.48
C GLN A 64 -6.54 18.88 1.47
N LEU A 65 -7.34 17.82 1.45
CA LEU A 65 -6.83 16.45 1.30
C LEU A 65 -6.72 16.10 -0.19
N LEU A 66 -5.59 15.53 -0.57
CA LEU A 66 -5.28 15.05 -1.90
C LEU A 66 -5.07 13.54 -1.86
N SER A 67 -5.63 12.83 -2.83
CA SER A 67 -5.30 11.43 -3.07
C SER A 67 -3.87 11.28 -3.56
N ARG A 68 -3.39 10.03 -3.61
CA ARG A 68 -2.08 9.68 -4.18
C ARG A 68 -1.80 10.28 -5.57
N ASN A 69 -2.85 10.42 -6.39
CA ASN A 69 -2.73 10.91 -7.77
C ASN A 69 -2.94 12.43 -7.89
N GLY A 70 -3.10 13.15 -6.77
CA GLY A 70 -3.31 14.59 -6.74
C GLY A 70 -4.77 15.04 -6.86
N ASN A 71 -5.72 14.12 -6.98
CA ASN A 71 -7.15 14.47 -6.97
C ASN A 71 -7.57 14.92 -5.57
N VAL A 72 -8.36 15.98 -5.48
CA VAL A 72 -8.97 16.44 -4.23
C VAL A 72 -9.89 15.35 -3.68
N ILE A 73 -9.82 15.11 -2.38
CA ILE A 73 -10.75 14.27 -1.64
C ILE A 73 -11.77 15.21 -1.02
N ASP A 74 -13.02 15.15 -1.50
CA ASP A 74 -14.11 15.97 -0.96
C ASP A 74 -14.43 15.54 0.48
N THR A 75 -14.41 16.48 1.41
CA THR A 75 -14.74 16.26 2.83
C THR A 75 -15.99 17.05 3.21
N PRO A 76 -16.78 16.63 4.21
CA PRO A 76 -17.86 17.45 4.71
C PRO A 76 -17.30 18.72 5.40
N PRO A 77 -18.09 19.81 5.49
CA PRO A 77 -17.71 20.99 6.24
C PRO A 77 -17.31 20.63 7.68
N GLY A 78 -16.22 21.23 8.17
CA GLY A 78 -15.71 21.02 9.52
C GLY A 78 -14.74 19.84 9.69
N PHE A 79 -14.63 18.91 8.73
CA PHE A 79 -13.77 17.73 8.89
C PHE A 79 -12.28 18.08 9.05
N THR A 80 -11.78 19.02 8.23
CA THR A 80 -10.40 19.53 8.26
C THR A 80 -10.27 20.86 9.01
N GLU A 81 -11.32 21.31 9.69
CA GLU A 81 -11.29 22.58 10.41
C GLU A 81 -10.28 22.51 11.57
N GLY A 82 -9.40 23.51 11.64
CA GLY A 82 -8.32 23.57 12.63
C GLY A 82 -7.09 22.72 12.29
N PHE A 83 -7.10 21.95 11.18
CA PHE A 83 -5.92 21.20 10.77
C PHE A 83 -4.71 22.15 10.62
N PRO A 84 -3.50 21.70 10.96
CA PRO A 84 -2.30 22.53 10.88
C PRO A 84 -2.01 22.93 9.43
N THR A 85 -1.33 24.06 9.19
CA THR A 85 -1.03 24.51 7.82
C THR A 85 0.14 23.76 7.18
N GLN A 86 0.90 22.98 7.96
CA GLN A 86 2.00 22.17 7.46
C GLN A 86 1.47 20.96 6.69
N PRO A 87 2.08 20.60 5.54
CA PRO A 87 1.70 19.39 4.82
C PRO A 87 1.90 18.12 5.63
N LEU A 88 0.94 17.19 5.57
CA LEU A 88 0.98 15.91 6.27
C LEU A 88 0.76 14.75 5.30
N ASP A 89 1.47 13.65 5.52
CA ASP A 89 1.26 12.38 4.82
C ASP A 89 0.59 11.40 5.79
N GLY A 90 -0.52 10.83 5.37
CA GLY A 90 -1.34 10.02 6.26
C GLY A 90 -2.30 9.10 5.51
N GLU A 91 -3.11 8.41 6.30
CA GLU A 91 -4.14 7.49 5.80
C GLU A 91 -5.50 7.94 6.35
N LEU A 92 -6.51 8.11 5.48
CA LEU A 92 -7.89 8.11 5.93
C LEU A 92 -8.26 6.70 6.36
N TRP A 93 -8.76 6.54 7.58
CA TRP A 93 -8.97 5.24 8.20
C TRP A 93 -10.20 5.24 9.10
N MET A 94 -10.93 4.12 9.11
CA MET A 94 -12.20 3.97 9.84
C MET A 94 -12.23 2.72 10.74
N GLY A 95 -11.07 2.08 10.93
CA GLY A 95 -10.96 0.83 11.67
C GLY A 95 -10.48 -0.34 10.81
N ARG A 96 -10.08 -1.42 11.48
CA ARG A 96 -9.65 -2.66 10.82
C ARG A 96 -10.83 -3.31 10.09
N GLY A 97 -10.58 -3.85 8.89
CA GLY A 97 -11.59 -4.54 8.08
C GLY A 97 -12.67 -3.63 7.47
N THR A 98 -12.50 -2.30 7.51
CA THR A 98 -13.51 -1.33 7.03
C THR A 98 -13.18 -0.69 5.67
N PHE A 99 -12.12 -1.14 4.99
CA PHE A 99 -11.63 -0.54 3.73
C PHE A 99 -12.74 -0.35 2.68
N SER A 100 -13.52 -1.39 2.38
CA SER A 100 -14.60 -1.31 1.39
C SER A 100 -15.67 -0.28 1.76
N GLN A 101 -16.00 -0.17 3.05
CA GLN A 101 -16.97 0.80 3.54
C GLN A 101 -16.41 2.23 3.45
N LEU A 102 -15.14 2.44 3.83
CA LEU A 102 -14.45 3.72 3.70
C LEU A 102 -14.44 4.19 2.23
N VAL A 103 -14.01 3.33 1.29
CA VAL A 103 -14.01 3.65 -0.14
C VAL A 103 -15.41 4.01 -0.63
N GLY A 104 -16.45 3.31 -0.17
CA GLY A 104 -17.84 3.61 -0.47
C GLY A 104 -18.30 4.99 0.03
N ILE A 105 -17.77 5.47 1.16
CA ILE A 105 -18.05 6.81 1.70
C ILE A 105 -17.29 7.88 0.89
N LEU A 106 -16.00 7.68 0.62
CA LEU A 106 -15.15 8.65 -0.07
C LEU A 106 -15.56 8.87 -1.55
N ASN A 107 -16.17 7.88 -2.19
CA ASN A 107 -16.64 7.99 -3.58
C ASN A 107 -18.00 8.69 -3.73
N ARG A 108 -18.61 9.17 -2.64
CA ARG A 108 -19.89 9.91 -2.71
C ARG A 108 -19.65 11.32 -3.23
N ARG A 109 -20.44 11.74 -4.22
CA ARG A 109 -20.37 13.09 -4.81
C ARG A 109 -20.65 14.23 -3.82
N THR A 110 -21.40 13.95 -2.75
CA THR A 110 -21.73 14.92 -1.71
C THR A 110 -21.42 14.29 -0.36
N PRO A 111 -20.27 14.61 0.25
CA PRO A 111 -19.92 14.11 1.57
C PRO A 111 -20.94 14.58 2.61
N SER A 112 -21.47 13.65 3.40
CA SER A 112 -22.33 13.96 4.55
C SER A 112 -21.53 13.80 5.85
N ALA A 113 -21.86 14.59 6.88
CA ALA A 113 -21.10 14.59 8.12
C ALA A 113 -21.17 13.24 8.87
N GLU A 114 -22.32 12.57 8.86
CA GLU A 114 -22.56 11.39 9.71
C GLU A 114 -21.58 10.22 9.46
N PRO A 115 -21.35 9.75 8.22
CA PRO A 115 -20.38 8.68 7.97
C PRO A 115 -18.94 9.09 8.28
N TRP A 116 -18.61 10.37 8.13
CA TRP A 116 -17.28 10.91 8.38
C TRP A 116 -16.94 11.05 9.86
N ARG A 117 -17.93 10.94 10.77
CA ARG A 117 -17.69 10.93 12.22
C ARG A 117 -16.77 9.80 12.68
N HIS A 118 -16.70 8.72 11.91
CA HIS A 118 -15.89 7.54 12.20
C HIS A 118 -14.61 7.47 11.35
N ILE A 119 -14.35 8.49 10.52
CA ILE A 119 -13.14 8.58 9.71
C ILE A 119 -12.12 9.45 10.44
N TYR A 120 -10.89 8.97 10.47
CA TYR A 120 -9.73 9.65 11.04
C TYR A 120 -8.68 9.83 9.96
N PHE A 121 -8.04 10.99 9.93
CA PHE A 121 -6.79 11.18 9.20
C PHE A 121 -5.62 10.81 10.12
N MET A 122 -5.04 9.65 9.85
CA MET A 122 -3.95 9.06 10.61
C MET A 122 -2.62 9.47 9.98
N ALA A 123 -2.05 10.59 10.42
CA ALA A 123 -0.79 11.11 9.94
C ALA A 123 0.39 10.22 10.37
N PHE A 124 1.31 9.94 9.46
CA PHE A 124 2.51 9.14 9.73
C PHE A 124 3.82 9.83 9.35
N ASP A 125 3.78 10.95 8.61
CA ASP A 125 4.96 11.77 8.34
C ASP A 125 4.62 13.25 8.11
N LEU A 126 5.65 14.10 8.13
CA LEU A 126 5.62 15.54 7.96
C LEU A 126 6.55 15.95 6.78
N PRO A 127 6.10 15.82 5.52
CA PRO A 127 6.97 15.84 4.33
C PRO A 127 7.79 17.12 4.11
N SER A 128 7.27 18.26 4.54
CA SER A 128 7.96 19.56 4.41
C SER A 128 9.00 19.81 5.51
N SER A 129 9.03 18.99 6.56
CA SER A 129 9.94 19.17 7.69
C SER A 129 11.34 18.68 7.33
N PRO A 130 12.38 19.51 7.53
CA PRO A 130 13.74 19.14 7.17
C PRO A 130 14.31 18.07 8.11
N GLY A 131 15.25 17.28 7.58
CA GLY A 131 16.02 16.33 8.37
C GLY A 131 15.41 14.92 8.44
N PRO A 132 16.03 14.04 9.23
CA PRO A 132 15.70 12.63 9.30
C PRO A 132 14.37 12.37 10.01
N PHE A 133 13.77 11.20 9.80
CA PHE A 133 12.50 10.84 10.42
C PHE A 133 12.52 10.89 11.94
N ASP A 134 13.65 10.56 12.59
CA ASP A 134 13.84 10.70 14.04
C ASP A 134 13.61 12.14 14.54
N GLN A 135 13.80 13.14 13.69
CA GLN A 135 13.51 14.54 14.01
C GLN A 135 12.12 14.98 13.54
N ARG A 136 11.60 14.41 12.45
CA ARG A 136 10.25 14.72 11.95
C ARG A 136 9.17 14.16 12.87
N LEU A 137 9.36 12.96 13.39
CA LEU A 137 8.40 12.26 14.24
C LEU A 137 8.01 13.05 15.52
N PRO A 138 8.93 13.54 16.36
CA PRO A 138 8.56 14.34 17.53
C PRO A 138 7.92 15.68 17.16
N ARG A 139 8.29 16.28 16.02
CA ARG A 139 7.64 17.50 15.51
C ARG A 139 6.21 17.21 15.06
N LEU A 140 5.99 16.10 14.36
CA LEU A 140 4.67 15.64 13.97
C LEU A 140 3.82 15.38 15.22
N ARG A 141 4.32 14.63 16.20
CA ARG A 141 3.62 14.37 17.46
C ARG A 141 3.18 15.67 18.13
N LYS A 142 4.11 16.62 18.32
CA LYS A 142 3.80 17.93 18.89
C LYS A 142 2.71 18.67 18.09
N LEU A 143 2.81 18.66 16.77
CA LEU A 143 1.85 19.36 15.90
C LEU A 143 0.43 18.79 16.04
N ILE A 144 0.31 17.46 16.10
CA ILE A 144 -0.97 16.77 16.26
C ILE A 144 -1.54 17.00 17.67
N ASP A 145 -0.68 16.88 18.70
CA ASP A 145 -1.08 17.08 20.10
C ASP A 145 -1.50 18.53 20.38
N ASP A 146 -0.81 19.53 19.80
CA ASP A 146 -1.17 20.95 19.92
C ASP A 146 -2.50 21.26 19.21
N ALA A 147 -2.81 20.58 18.11
CA ALA A 147 -4.08 20.75 17.40
C ALA A 147 -5.24 20.13 18.17
N ALA A 148 -5.02 18.98 18.83
CA ALA A 148 -5.98 18.28 19.68
C ALA A 148 -7.36 18.05 19.03
N LEU A 149 -7.37 17.70 17.74
CA LEU A 149 -8.60 17.56 16.95
C LEU A 149 -9.12 16.11 16.95
N PRO A 150 -10.45 15.91 16.93
CA PRO A 150 -11.04 14.56 17.00
C PRO A 150 -10.76 13.69 15.77
N HIS A 151 -10.53 14.30 14.60
CA HIS A 151 -10.33 13.59 13.33
C HIS A 151 -8.87 13.54 12.87
N LEU A 152 -7.94 14.11 13.63
CA LEU A 152 -6.52 14.18 13.29
C LEU A 152 -5.71 13.46 14.35
N HIS A 153 -5.11 12.34 13.97
CA HIS A 153 -4.31 11.52 14.87
C HIS A 153 -2.98 11.17 14.24
N MET A 154 -2.00 10.82 15.05
CA MET A 154 -0.74 10.27 14.57
C MET A 154 -0.76 8.75 14.68
N VAL A 155 -0.26 8.06 13.65
CA VAL A 155 -0.03 6.62 13.74
C VAL A 155 1.04 6.35 14.81
N ASP A 156 0.76 5.40 15.71
CA ASP A 156 1.71 5.03 16.75
C ASP A 156 2.99 4.41 16.17
N GLN A 157 4.12 4.79 16.77
CA GLN A 157 5.46 4.39 16.35
C GLN A 157 6.18 3.74 17.53
N LEU A 158 6.65 2.51 17.32
CA LEU A 158 7.48 1.75 18.25
C LEU A 158 8.90 1.63 17.70
N ARG A 159 9.90 1.48 18.57
CA ARG A 159 11.26 1.21 18.10
C ARG A 159 11.38 -0.22 17.58
N GLY A 160 12.02 -0.36 16.43
CA GLY A 160 12.43 -1.63 15.87
C GLY A 160 13.42 -2.31 16.80
N ARG A 161 13.31 -3.64 16.88
CA ARG A 161 14.14 -4.50 17.72
C ARG A 161 14.84 -5.52 16.84
N ASP A 162 14.31 -6.74 16.81
CA ASP A 162 14.83 -7.86 16.05
C ASP A 162 13.73 -8.49 15.18
N HIS A 163 14.13 -9.33 14.23
CA HIS A 163 13.21 -9.99 13.30
C HIS A 163 12.17 -10.85 14.01
N ALA A 164 12.57 -11.63 15.01
CA ALA A 164 11.65 -12.53 15.71
C ALA A 164 10.54 -11.74 16.42
N THR A 165 10.90 -10.60 17.02
CA THR A 165 9.97 -9.68 17.65
C THR A 165 9.05 -9.01 16.63
N LEU A 166 9.60 -8.52 15.51
CA LEU A 166 8.80 -7.93 14.42
C LEU A 166 7.74 -8.92 13.91
N MET A 167 8.09 -10.20 13.76
CA MET A 167 7.15 -11.22 13.28
C MET A 167 6.07 -11.55 14.31
N ARG A 168 6.39 -11.54 15.62
CA ARG A 168 5.36 -11.68 16.67
C ARG A 168 4.39 -10.50 16.68
N ASP A 169 4.92 -9.29 16.57
CA ASP A 169 4.10 -8.06 16.52
C ASP A 169 3.19 -8.08 15.28
N LEU A 170 3.72 -8.54 14.13
CA LEU A 170 2.95 -8.74 12.90
C LEU A 170 1.83 -9.77 13.07
N GLU A 171 2.13 -10.93 13.66
CA GLU A 171 1.13 -11.97 13.95
C GLU A 171 0.00 -11.45 14.83
N GLN A 172 0.31 -10.67 15.87
CA GLN A 172 -0.68 -10.07 16.76
C GLN A 172 -1.58 -9.06 16.03
N VAL A 173 -0.99 -8.17 15.24
CA VAL A 173 -1.73 -7.18 14.44
C VAL A 173 -2.68 -7.89 13.47
N VAL A 174 -2.18 -8.89 12.75
CA VAL A 174 -2.98 -9.65 11.76
C VAL A 174 -4.08 -10.46 12.43
N ALA A 175 -3.79 -11.11 13.58
CA ALA A 175 -4.79 -11.84 14.35
C ALA A 175 -5.92 -10.93 14.86
N ALA A 176 -5.61 -9.67 15.11
CA ALA A 176 -6.58 -8.65 15.52
C ALA A 176 -7.18 -7.87 14.32
N GLY A 177 -7.03 -8.37 13.09
CA GLY A 177 -7.65 -7.86 11.86
C GLY A 177 -6.88 -6.77 11.12
N GLY A 178 -5.66 -6.44 11.55
CA GLY A 178 -4.81 -5.45 10.90
C GLY A 178 -4.13 -6.01 9.64
N GLU A 179 -3.65 -5.12 8.78
CA GLU A 179 -3.12 -5.52 7.46
C GLU A 179 -1.67 -6.01 7.51
N GLY A 180 -0.87 -5.43 8.40
CA GLY A 180 0.56 -5.71 8.53
C GLY A 180 1.27 -4.63 9.32
N LEU A 181 2.58 -4.49 9.09
CA LEU A 181 3.40 -3.44 9.70
C LEU A 181 4.10 -2.59 8.64
N MET A 182 4.48 -1.39 9.03
CA MET A 182 5.38 -0.51 8.28
C MET A 182 6.67 -0.32 9.08
N LEU A 183 7.80 -0.29 8.39
CA LEU A 183 9.10 0.07 8.95
C LEU A 183 9.55 1.38 8.33
N HIS A 184 9.94 2.35 9.14
CA HIS A 184 10.47 3.63 8.66
C HIS A 184 11.82 3.96 9.29
N ARG A 185 12.86 4.10 8.47
CA ARG A 185 14.24 4.30 8.92
C ARG A 185 14.37 5.66 9.60
N GLY A 186 14.76 5.67 10.87
CA GLY A 186 14.88 6.88 11.69
C GLY A 186 15.80 7.92 11.07
N GLY A 187 16.95 7.51 10.53
CA GLY A 187 17.92 8.40 9.89
C GLY A 187 17.55 8.92 8.50
N ALA A 188 16.41 8.53 7.93
CA ALA A 188 16.08 8.84 6.53
C ALA A 188 15.44 10.23 6.35
N PRO A 189 15.92 11.06 5.40
CA PRO A 189 15.20 12.25 4.99
C PRO A 189 13.92 11.86 4.22
N TYR A 190 12.93 12.76 4.18
CA TYR A 190 11.75 12.53 3.35
C TYR A 190 12.15 12.60 1.88
N ARG A 191 11.81 11.57 1.09
CA ARG A 191 12.02 11.54 -0.36
C ARG A 191 10.78 10.96 -1.03
N GLY A 192 10.26 11.68 -2.01
CA GLY A 192 9.10 11.27 -2.83
C GLY A 192 9.40 10.15 -3.83
N GLU A 193 10.14 9.13 -3.40
CA GLU A 193 10.61 8.02 -4.22
C GLU A 193 10.37 6.68 -3.53
N ARG A 194 10.64 5.59 -4.24
CA ARG A 194 10.61 4.23 -3.69
C ARG A 194 12.02 3.83 -3.27
N ASN A 195 12.21 3.52 -1.98
CA ASN A 195 13.50 3.07 -1.46
C ASN A 195 13.30 2.21 -0.18
N ASP A 196 14.41 1.77 0.41
CA ASP A 196 14.41 0.91 1.61
C ASP A 196 14.34 1.70 2.93
N ASP A 197 14.21 3.02 2.86
CA ASP A 197 13.98 3.84 4.05
C ASP A 197 12.55 3.65 4.57
N LEU A 198 11.60 3.25 3.70
CA LEU A 198 10.25 2.85 4.07
C LEU A 198 9.97 1.42 3.57
N LEU A 199 9.61 0.51 4.47
CA LEU A 199 9.33 -0.89 4.13
C LEU A 199 7.94 -1.28 4.63
N LYS A 200 7.26 -2.15 3.89
CA LYS A 200 6.03 -2.83 4.34
C LYS A 200 6.36 -4.27 4.72
N VAL A 201 5.92 -4.67 5.90
CA VAL A 201 6.01 -6.03 6.41
C VAL A 201 4.66 -6.68 6.19
N LYS A 202 4.63 -7.66 5.29
CA LYS A 202 3.42 -8.39 4.95
C LYS A 202 3.37 -9.70 5.73
N PRO A 203 2.17 -10.19 6.10
CA PRO A 203 2.01 -11.49 6.74
C PRO A 203 2.60 -12.62 5.90
N TYR A 204 2.50 -12.52 4.57
CA TYR A 204 3.05 -13.46 3.62
C TYR A 204 3.72 -12.74 2.45
N LEU A 205 4.72 -13.42 1.88
CA LEU A 205 5.31 -13.09 0.59
C LEU A 205 4.61 -13.89 -0.50
N ASP A 206 4.66 -13.42 -1.74
CA ASP A 206 4.24 -14.17 -2.92
C ASP A 206 5.42 -14.42 -3.85
N ALA A 207 5.35 -15.52 -4.58
CA ALA A 207 6.33 -15.89 -5.60
C ALA A 207 5.69 -16.80 -6.65
N GLU A 208 6.37 -16.95 -7.77
CA GLU A 208 5.95 -17.83 -8.86
C GLU A 208 6.75 -19.14 -8.86
N ALA A 209 6.11 -20.22 -9.29
CA ALA A 209 6.76 -21.49 -9.58
C ALA A 209 6.04 -22.21 -10.73
N GLU A 210 6.81 -22.95 -11.52
CA GLU A 210 6.30 -23.79 -12.60
C GLU A 210 5.79 -25.13 -12.05
N VAL A 211 4.64 -25.59 -12.52
CA VAL A 211 4.09 -26.90 -12.16
C VAL A 211 4.84 -27.99 -12.92
N VAL A 212 5.53 -28.88 -12.20
CA VAL A 212 6.30 -29.97 -12.82
C VAL A 212 5.61 -31.33 -12.71
N ALA A 213 4.76 -31.52 -11.70
CA ALA A 213 3.96 -32.73 -11.57
C ALA A 213 2.70 -32.50 -10.73
N VAL A 214 1.68 -33.33 -10.97
CA VAL A 214 0.47 -33.42 -10.14
C VAL A 214 0.61 -34.63 -9.23
N ILE A 215 0.45 -34.43 -7.92
CA ILE A 215 0.54 -35.48 -6.92
C ILE A 215 -0.88 -35.89 -6.51
N PRO A 216 -1.24 -37.19 -6.60
CA PRO A 216 -2.55 -37.69 -6.18
C PRO A 216 -2.87 -37.36 -4.72
N GLY A 217 -4.14 -37.09 -4.45
CA GLY A 217 -4.64 -36.87 -3.09
C GLY A 217 -4.99 -38.18 -2.38
N GLU A 218 -4.97 -38.11 -1.05
CA GLU A 218 -5.37 -39.18 -0.16
C GLU A 218 -6.61 -38.75 0.66
N GLY A 219 -7.29 -39.70 1.29
CA GLY A 219 -8.46 -39.45 2.14
C GLY A 219 -9.58 -38.75 1.36
N LYS A 220 -10.01 -37.57 1.83
CA LYS A 220 -11.07 -36.77 1.16
C LYS A 220 -10.73 -36.33 -0.26
N TYR A 221 -9.45 -36.38 -0.67
CA TYR A 221 -8.99 -36.02 -2.01
C TYR A 221 -8.60 -37.23 -2.86
N THR A 222 -9.02 -38.44 -2.47
CA THR A 222 -8.83 -39.65 -3.30
C THR A 222 -9.49 -39.46 -4.68
N GLY A 223 -8.75 -39.76 -5.74
CA GLY A 223 -9.20 -39.53 -7.13
C GLY A 223 -9.08 -38.07 -7.60
N MET A 224 -8.57 -37.17 -6.76
CA MET A 224 -8.30 -35.77 -7.08
C MET A 224 -6.82 -35.42 -6.85
N MET A 225 -6.43 -34.20 -7.21
CA MET A 225 -5.11 -33.66 -6.88
C MET A 225 -4.99 -33.36 -5.37
N GLY A 226 -3.95 -33.92 -4.75
CA GLY A 226 -3.55 -33.65 -3.37
C GLY A 226 -2.58 -32.47 -3.27
N ALA A 227 -1.61 -32.43 -4.17
CA ALA A 227 -0.63 -31.34 -4.25
C ALA A 227 -0.07 -31.18 -5.67
N LEU A 228 0.58 -30.06 -5.92
CA LEU A 228 1.46 -29.87 -7.07
C LEU A 228 2.91 -30.00 -6.61
N LEU A 229 3.75 -30.69 -7.39
CA LEU A 229 5.19 -30.48 -7.32
C LEU A 229 5.50 -29.27 -8.19
N VAL A 230 6.15 -28.26 -7.62
CA VAL A 230 6.48 -27.02 -8.34
C VAL A 230 7.98 -26.73 -8.29
N LYS A 231 8.48 -26.03 -9.31
CA LYS A 231 9.86 -25.61 -9.48
C LYS A 231 9.95 -24.08 -9.46
N THR A 232 10.70 -23.55 -8.51
CA THR A 232 11.00 -22.10 -8.44
C THR A 232 11.94 -21.65 -9.57
N PRO A 233 12.01 -20.35 -9.90
CA PRO A 233 12.97 -19.83 -10.88
C PRO A 233 14.44 -20.19 -10.56
N GLY A 234 14.78 -20.28 -9.26
CA GLY A 234 16.08 -20.72 -8.78
C GLY A 234 16.31 -22.24 -8.85
N GLY A 235 15.43 -23.00 -9.50
CA GLY A 235 15.58 -24.44 -9.74
C GLY A 235 15.19 -25.35 -8.56
N ARG A 236 14.80 -24.80 -7.41
CA ARG A 236 14.38 -25.59 -6.25
C ARG A 236 12.98 -26.15 -6.43
N HIS A 237 12.78 -27.37 -5.96
CA HIS A 237 11.49 -28.06 -6.02
C HIS A 237 10.85 -28.16 -4.63
N PHE A 238 9.54 -28.00 -4.56
CA PHE A 238 8.77 -28.27 -3.34
C PHE A 238 7.31 -28.63 -3.66
N ARG A 239 6.63 -29.24 -2.68
CA ARG A 239 5.20 -29.58 -2.80
C ARG A 239 4.34 -28.41 -2.36
N LEU A 240 3.40 -28.00 -3.20
CA LEU A 240 2.37 -27.02 -2.91
C LEU A 240 1.04 -27.75 -2.75
N GLY A 241 0.59 -27.94 -1.51
CA GLY A 241 -0.55 -28.82 -1.17
C GLY A 241 -1.82 -28.15 -0.67
N THR A 242 -1.79 -26.84 -0.43
CA THR A 242 -2.88 -26.07 0.20
C THR A 242 -3.24 -24.84 -0.63
N GLY A 243 -4.38 -24.20 -0.35
CA GLY A 243 -4.86 -23.02 -1.09
C GLY A 243 -5.68 -23.32 -2.35
N PHE A 244 -5.87 -24.59 -2.71
CA PHE A 244 -6.71 -25.00 -3.83
C PHE A 244 -8.17 -25.18 -3.41
N SER A 245 -9.09 -24.68 -4.24
CA SER A 245 -10.50 -25.05 -4.16
C SER A 245 -10.73 -26.49 -4.62
N ASP A 246 -11.84 -27.11 -4.24
CA ASP A 246 -12.16 -28.47 -4.68
C ASP A 246 -12.31 -28.56 -6.21
N ALA A 247 -12.78 -27.49 -6.86
CA ALA A 247 -12.81 -27.39 -8.31
C ALA A 247 -11.39 -27.46 -8.94
N LEU A 248 -10.41 -26.79 -8.34
CA LEU A 248 -9.01 -26.88 -8.77
C LEU A 248 -8.38 -28.24 -8.43
N ARG A 249 -8.85 -28.93 -7.39
CA ARG A 249 -8.38 -30.29 -7.09
C ARG A 249 -8.91 -31.32 -8.08
N ALA A 250 -10.16 -31.16 -8.52
CA ALA A 250 -10.75 -31.96 -9.58
C ALA A 250 -10.10 -31.70 -10.94
N ARG A 251 -9.71 -30.45 -11.21
CA ARG A 251 -9.05 -30.02 -12.45
C ARG A 251 -7.79 -29.22 -12.13
N PRO A 252 -6.66 -29.90 -11.86
CA PRO A 252 -5.44 -29.25 -11.43
C PRO A 252 -4.83 -28.35 -12.52
N PRO A 253 -4.07 -27.31 -12.13
CA PRO A 253 -3.15 -26.62 -13.02
C PRO A 253 -2.32 -27.60 -13.85
N ALA A 254 -2.26 -27.39 -15.16
CA ALA A 254 -1.52 -28.26 -16.08
C ALA A 254 -0.01 -28.21 -15.78
N ILE A 255 0.69 -29.32 -16.04
CA ILE A 255 2.16 -29.34 -16.03
C ILE A 255 2.68 -28.31 -17.05
N GLY A 256 3.71 -27.55 -16.66
CA GLY A 256 4.26 -26.43 -17.44
C GLY A 256 3.49 -25.11 -17.30
N SER A 257 2.42 -25.07 -16.50
CA SER A 257 1.78 -23.81 -16.10
C SER A 257 2.57 -23.13 -14.97
N VAL A 258 2.45 -21.81 -14.86
CA VAL A 258 3.05 -21.05 -13.75
C VAL A 258 1.95 -20.67 -12.77
N VAL A 259 2.20 -20.93 -11.49
CA VAL A 259 1.30 -20.56 -10.40
C VAL A 259 1.97 -19.54 -9.50
N THR A 260 1.17 -18.61 -8.99
CA THR A 260 1.57 -17.75 -7.87
C THR A 260 1.17 -18.45 -6.57
N TYR A 261 2.10 -18.52 -5.62
CA TYR A 261 1.86 -19.03 -4.28
C TYR A 261 2.24 -17.97 -3.25
N LYS A 262 1.56 -17.98 -2.10
CA LYS A 262 1.95 -17.20 -0.92
C LYS A 262 2.70 -18.07 0.07
N TYR A 263 3.63 -17.49 0.83
CA TYR A 263 4.48 -18.20 1.79
C TYR A 263 4.98 -17.28 2.90
N HIS A 264 5.50 -17.85 3.99
CA HIS A 264 5.89 -17.15 5.22
C HIS A 264 7.39 -17.34 5.51
N GLY A 265 8.24 -16.63 4.78
CA GLY A 265 9.70 -16.79 4.88
C GLY A 265 10.19 -18.14 4.37
N HIS A 266 11.46 -18.47 4.65
CA HIS A 266 12.09 -19.69 4.13
C HIS A 266 12.52 -20.65 5.25
N THR A 267 12.63 -21.94 4.93
CA THR A 267 13.27 -22.92 5.81
C THR A 267 14.78 -22.73 5.82
N ARG A 268 15.51 -23.42 6.71
CA ARG A 268 16.98 -23.45 6.71
C ARG A 268 17.61 -23.91 5.38
N HIS A 269 16.85 -24.63 4.54
CA HIS A 269 17.27 -25.08 3.21
C HIS A 269 16.79 -24.12 2.10
N GLY A 270 16.24 -22.97 2.48
CA GLY A 270 15.75 -21.92 1.60
C GLY A 270 14.51 -22.31 0.78
N LEU A 271 13.69 -23.25 1.27
CA LEU A 271 12.38 -23.55 0.68
C LEU A 271 11.29 -22.69 1.34
N PRO A 272 10.26 -22.25 0.59
CA PRO A 272 9.14 -21.48 1.15
C PRO A 272 8.45 -22.21 2.31
N ARG A 273 8.22 -21.52 3.44
CA ARG A 273 7.45 -22.05 4.58
C ARG A 273 5.97 -21.74 4.44
N PHE A 274 5.12 -22.66 4.88
CA PHE A 274 3.66 -22.51 4.87
C PHE A 274 3.11 -22.05 3.50
N ALA A 275 3.72 -22.58 2.43
CA ALA A 275 3.35 -22.21 1.07
C ALA A 275 1.93 -22.68 0.75
N SER A 276 1.12 -21.80 0.17
CA SER A 276 -0.24 -22.10 -0.30
C SER A 276 -0.50 -21.45 -1.64
N PHE A 277 -1.23 -22.14 -2.50
CA PHE A 277 -1.63 -21.65 -3.81
C PHE A 277 -2.44 -20.35 -3.68
N LEU A 278 -2.12 -19.38 -4.52
CA LEU A 278 -2.85 -18.12 -4.61
C LEU A 278 -3.67 -18.06 -5.89
N ARG A 279 -3.03 -18.23 -7.06
CA ARG A 279 -3.69 -18.19 -8.37
C ARG A 279 -2.83 -18.80 -9.47
N LEU A 280 -3.47 -19.16 -10.59
CA LEU A 280 -2.79 -19.37 -11.86
C LEU A 280 -2.28 -18.01 -12.37
N ARG A 281 -1.09 -17.99 -12.98
CA ARG A 281 -0.61 -16.78 -13.65
C ARG A 281 -1.39 -16.61 -14.95
N GLU A 282 -2.05 -15.47 -15.10
CA GLU A 282 -2.67 -15.09 -16.38
C GLU A 282 -1.59 -14.64 -17.36
N GLU A 283 -1.64 -15.16 -18.59
CA GLU A 283 -0.77 -14.68 -19.67
C GLU A 283 -1.26 -13.30 -20.12
N GLY A 284 -0.57 -12.23 -19.68
CA GLY A 284 -0.80 -10.88 -20.19
C GLY A 284 -0.24 -10.70 -21.60
N PRO A 285 -0.74 -9.72 -22.38
CA PRO A 285 -0.24 -9.46 -23.73
C PRO A 285 1.24 -9.07 -23.68
N GLY A 286 2.13 -9.89 -24.27
CA GLY A 286 3.54 -9.53 -24.45
C GLY A 286 4.58 -10.63 -24.29
N PHE A 287 4.22 -11.91 -24.10
CA PHE A 287 5.23 -12.98 -23.99
C PHE A 287 4.97 -14.13 -24.97
N THR A 288 5.75 -14.17 -26.04
CA THR A 288 5.89 -15.34 -26.91
C THR A 288 6.70 -16.41 -26.17
N ARG A 289 6.12 -17.59 -25.94
CA ARG A 289 6.90 -18.80 -25.62
C ARG A 289 7.80 -19.07 -26.83
N SER A 290 9.10 -18.85 -26.68
CA SER A 290 10.06 -19.46 -27.61
C SER A 290 10.05 -20.95 -27.32
N SER A 291 9.36 -21.71 -28.17
CA SER A 291 9.43 -23.16 -28.20
C SER A 291 10.84 -23.60 -28.55
N ARG A 292 11.42 -24.46 -27.72
CA ARG A 292 12.38 -25.47 -28.16
C ARG A 292 11.76 -26.83 -27.92
#